data_AF-A0A6J4NLA5-F1
#
_entry.id   AF-A0A6J4NLA5-F1
#
_cell.length_a   1.000
_cell.length_b   1.000
_cell.length_c   1.000
_cell.angle_alpha   90.00
_cell.angle_beta   90.00
_cell.angle_gamma   90.00
#
_symmetry.space_group_name_H-M   'P 1'
#
loop_
_entity.id
_entity.type
_entity.pdbx_description
1 polymer ?
#
loop_
_entity_poly.entity_id
_entity_poly.type
_entity_poly.pdbx_seq_one_letter_code
_entity_poly.pdbx_strand_id
1 'polypeptide(L)'
;SNPHVLAYQSRVGPVEWLQPYTDDALTALAEQGVKDLAVVPISFVSEHIETLQEIDMEYRELAEEAGIANFHRVPALNTHPGFIDDLADLVIEAFNAPHLKLAAVMHPEKQVKMYPPERWEWGMTISAEVWNGRLAMVGILAVLLEIFMGRGPLHAIGLL
;
A
#
# COMPACT_ATOMS: atom_id res chain seq x y z
N SER A 1 14.51 -23.57 13.45
CA SER A 1 13.56 -22.83 12.59
C SER A 1 14.04 -22.94 11.16
N ASN A 2 13.13 -22.97 10.19
CA ASN A 2 13.51 -22.87 8.77
C ASN A 2 13.73 -21.38 8.40
N PRO A 3 14.67 -21.07 7.49
CA PRO A 3 14.78 -19.73 6.91
C PRO A 3 13.47 -19.30 6.24
N HIS A 4 13.14 -18.01 6.30
CA HIS A 4 11.92 -17.46 5.68
C HIS A 4 12.13 -16.02 5.21
N VAL A 5 11.32 -15.61 4.23
CA VAL A 5 11.24 -14.23 3.75
C VAL A 5 9.76 -13.85 3.66
N LEU A 6 9.43 -12.59 3.95
CA LEU A 6 8.11 -12.03 3.69
C LEU A 6 8.16 -11.25 2.38
N ALA A 7 7.24 -11.55 1.47
CA ALA A 7 7.09 -10.87 0.19
C ALA A 7 5.61 -10.58 -0.10
N TYR A 8 5.37 -9.67 -1.03
CA TYR A 8 4.06 -9.12 -1.36
C TYR A 8 3.71 -9.43 -2.82
N GLN A 9 2.49 -9.89 -3.04
CA GLN A 9 1.99 -10.34 -4.33
C GLN A 9 0.89 -9.41 -4.86
N SER A 10 0.36 -9.73 -6.05
CA SER A 10 -0.83 -9.12 -6.63
C SER A 10 -0.72 -7.60 -6.88
N ARG A 11 0.47 -7.11 -7.23
CA ARG A 11 0.67 -5.70 -7.65
C ARG A 11 -0.03 -5.46 -8.99
N VAL A 12 -0.76 -4.35 -9.10
CA VAL A 12 -1.43 -3.95 -10.35
C VAL A 12 -1.12 -2.51 -10.73
N GLY A 13 -1.00 -2.27 -12.03
CA GLY A 13 -0.72 -0.95 -12.57
C GLY A 13 0.73 -0.47 -12.37
N PRO A 14 1.04 0.77 -12.78
CA PRO A 14 2.41 1.27 -12.88
C PRO A 14 2.95 1.93 -11.60
N VAL A 15 2.14 2.00 -10.53
CA VAL A 15 2.51 2.65 -9.27
C VAL A 15 3.41 1.71 -8.46
N GLU A 16 4.30 2.25 -7.64
CA GLU A 16 5.13 1.46 -6.73
C GLU A 16 4.30 0.88 -5.58
N TRP A 17 4.42 -0.43 -5.35
CA TRP A 17 3.73 -1.16 -4.28
C TRP A 17 4.69 -1.53 -3.16
N LEU A 18 4.16 -2.10 -2.07
CA LEU A 18 4.97 -2.59 -0.96
C LEU A 18 5.88 -3.73 -1.43
N GLN A 19 7.14 -3.68 -1.01
CA GLN A 19 8.22 -4.58 -1.40
C GLN A 19 8.72 -5.43 -0.22
N PRO A 20 9.37 -6.58 -0.45
CA PRO A 20 9.77 -7.13 -1.77
C PRO A 20 8.61 -7.78 -2.52
N TYR A 21 8.67 -7.78 -3.84
CA TYR A 21 7.67 -8.45 -4.69
C TYR A 21 7.92 -9.96 -4.73
N THR A 22 6.85 -10.77 -4.74
CA THR A 22 6.98 -12.23 -4.67
C THR A 22 7.75 -12.81 -5.85
N ASP A 23 7.55 -12.31 -7.07
CA ASP A 23 8.29 -12.70 -8.27
C ASP A 23 9.80 -12.42 -8.16
N ASP A 24 10.16 -11.22 -7.70
CA ASP A 24 11.56 -10.84 -7.46
C ASP A 24 12.19 -11.70 -6.35
N ALA A 25 11.44 -11.99 -5.28
CA ALA A 25 11.90 -12.82 -4.17
C ALA A 25 12.15 -14.27 -4.59
N LEU A 26 11.28 -14.85 -5.45
CA LEU A 26 11.47 -16.20 -5.98
C LEU A 26 12.75 -16.30 -6.80
N THR A 27 12.99 -15.34 -7.68
CA THR A 27 14.20 -15.28 -8.50
C THR A 27 15.45 -15.18 -7.62
N ALA A 28 15.44 -14.28 -6.64
CA ALA A 28 16.56 -14.09 -5.72
C ALA A 28 16.84 -15.33 -4.85
N LEU A 29 15.81 -16.06 -4.42
CA LEU A 29 15.96 -17.31 -3.67
C LEU A 29 16.57 -18.40 -4.56
N ALA A 30 16.17 -18.48 -5.81
CA ALA A 30 16.73 -19.44 -6.76
C ALA A 30 18.21 -19.16 -7.04
N GLU A 31 18.59 -17.88 -7.21
CA GLU A 31 20.00 -17.44 -7.36
C GLU A 31 20.87 -17.79 -6.14
N GLN A 32 20.27 -17.81 -4.95
CA GLN A 32 20.91 -18.25 -3.71
C GLN A 32 21.04 -19.78 -3.61
N GLY A 33 20.54 -20.52 -4.60
CA GLY A 33 20.61 -21.98 -4.66
C GLY A 33 19.50 -22.70 -3.90
N VAL A 34 18.41 -22.02 -3.50
CA VAL A 34 17.25 -22.67 -2.90
C VAL A 34 16.61 -23.63 -3.90
N LYS A 35 16.41 -24.88 -3.49
CA LYS A 35 15.75 -25.92 -4.29
C LYS A 35 14.40 -26.35 -3.76
N ASP A 36 14.15 -26.11 -2.47
CA ASP A 36 12.94 -26.52 -1.77
C ASP A 36 12.27 -25.28 -1.17
N LEU A 37 11.06 -24.97 -1.64
CA LEU A 37 10.30 -23.80 -1.21
C LEU A 37 8.88 -24.19 -0.78
N ALA A 38 8.49 -23.71 0.40
CA ALA A 38 7.12 -23.73 0.88
C ALA A 38 6.57 -22.29 0.92
N VAL A 39 5.59 -21.99 0.08
CA VAL A 39 4.90 -20.69 0.03
C VAL A 39 3.69 -20.73 0.96
N VAL A 40 3.59 -19.73 1.84
CA VAL A 40 2.52 -19.62 2.84
C VAL A 40 1.65 -18.40 2.54
N PRO A 41 0.41 -18.58 2.06
CA PRO A 41 -0.51 -17.47 1.81
C PRO A 41 -1.09 -16.93 3.13
N ILE A 42 -0.30 -16.14 3.86
CA ILE A 42 -0.56 -15.80 5.27
C ILE A 42 -1.69 -14.77 5.47
N SER A 43 -2.01 -13.98 4.45
CA SER A 43 -2.93 -12.84 4.55
C SER A 43 -4.40 -13.20 4.34
N PHE A 44 -4.70 -14.43 3.91
CA PHE A 44 -6.06 -14.88 3.62
C PHE A 44 -6.30 -16.30 4.12
N VAL A 45 -7.53 -16.55 4.55
CA VAL A 45 -7.91 -17.80 5.24
C VAL A 45 -8.62 -18.81 4.33
N SER A 46 -9.03 -18.42 3.13
CA SER A 46 -9.72 -19.28 2.15
C SER A 46 -8.98 -19.29 0.82
N GLU A 47 -9.19 -20.31 0.01
CA GLU A 47 -8.69 -20.31 -1.38
C GLU A 47 -9.40 -19.25 -2.23
N HIS A 48 -8.66 -18.61 -3.14
CA HIS A 48 -9.14 -17.58 -4.06
C HIS A 48 -8.21 -17.48 -5.28
N ILE A 49 -8.45 -16.53 -6.19
CA ILE A 49 -7.69 -16.42 -7.45
C ILE A 49 -6.19 -16.23 -7.18
N GLU A 50 -5.82 -15.42 -6.19
CA GLU A 50 -4.43 -15.19 -5.83
C GLU A 50 -3.72 -16.44 -5.24
N THR A 51 -4.43 -17.45 -4.71
CA THR A 51 -3.78 -18.73 -4.31
C THR A 51 -3.75 -19.73 -5.46
N LEU A 52 -4.88 -19.91 -6.14
CA LEU A 52 -5.06 -20.99 -7.12
C LEU A 52 -4.46 -20.68 -8.50
N GLN A 53 -4.47 -19.41 -8.89
CA GLN A 53 -3.93 -18.97 -10.18
C GLN A 53 -2.54 -18.36 -10.00
N GLU A 54 -2.44 -17.31 -9.18
CA GLU A 54 -1.19 -16.56 -9.07
C GLU A 54 -0.08 -17.41 -8.40
N ILE A 55 -0.33 -18.02 -7.23
CA ILE A 55 0.69 -18.86 -6.59
C ILE A 55 0.87 -20.22 -7.28
N ASP A 56 -0.23 -20.97 -7.47
CA ASP A 56 -0.14 -22.37 -7.92
C ASP A 56 0.23 -22.54 -9.38
N MET A 57 -0.01 -21.52 -10.22
CA MET A 57 0.33 -21.56 -11.65
C MET A 57 1.46 -20.59 -11.97
N GLU A 58 1.25 -19.29 -11.80
CA GLU A 58 2.19 -18.27 -12.30
C GLU A 58 3.51 -18.27 -11.53
N TYR A 59 3.47 -18.18 -10.20
CA TYR A 59 4.68 -18.21 -9.37
C TYR A 59 5.33 -19.58 -9.30
N ARG A 60 4.55 -20.66 -9.39
CA ARG A 60 5.11 -22.01 -9.52
C ARG A 60 5.95 -22.12 -10.79
N GLU A 61 5.39 -21.72 -11.93
CA GLU A 61 6.09 -21.73 -13.22
C GLU A 61 7.37 -20.90 -13.15
N LEU A 62 7.29 -19.66 -12.64
CA LEU A 62 8.45 -18.79 -12.44
C LEU A 62 9.53 -19.43 -11.53
N ALA A 63 9.12 -20.04 -10.42
CA ALA A 63 10.05 -20.67 -9.48
C ALA A 63 10.75 -21.89 -10.11
N GLU A 64 10.01 -22.73 -10.82
CA GLU A 64 10.53 -23.91 -11.50
C GLU A 64 11.51 -23.50 -12.62
N GLU A 65 11.17 -22.47 -13.41
CA GLU A 65 12.06 -21.90 -14.44
C GLU A 65 13.34 -21.29 -13.84
N ALA A 66 13.24 -20.63 -12.70
CA ALA A 66 14.39 -20.07 -11.98
C ALA A 66 15.28 -21.16 -11.33
N GLY A 67 14.80 -22.41 -11.25
CA GLY A 67 15.55 -23.57 -10.79
C GLY A 67 15.26 -24.00 -9.35
N ILE A 68 14.13 -23.58 -8.77
CA ILE A 68 13.57 -24.18 -7.54
C ILE A 68 12.89 -25.49 -7.94
N ALA A 69 13.41 -26.62 -7.47
CA ALA A 69 12.97 -27.93 -7.92
C ALA A 69 11.67 -28.41 -7.24
N ASN A 70 11.49 -28.06 -5.96
CA ASN A 70 10.37 -28.51 -5.14
C ASN A 70 9.61 -27.29 -4.64
N PHE A 71 8.54 -26.92 -5.35
CA PHE A 71 7.65 -25.82 -4.98
C PHE A 71 6.34 -26.36 -4.38
N HIS A 72 6.08 -25.97 -3.14
CA HIS A 72 4.85 -26.34 -2.43
C HIS A 72 4.14 -25.10 -1.91
N ARG A 73 2.83 -25.01 -2.13
CA ARG A 73 1.98 -24.02 -1.47
C ARG A 73 1.29 -24.68 -0.28
N VAL A 74 1.29 -24.00 0.86
CA VAL A 74 0.49 -24.40 2.02
C VAL A 74 -0.99 -24.11 1.72
N PRO A 75 -1.91 -25.07 1.93
CA PRO A 75 -3.35 -24.83 1.76
C PRO A 75 -3.83 -23.70 2.67
N ALA A 76 -4.79 -22.91 2.20
CA ALA A 76 -5.50 -21.99 3.07
C ALA A 76 -6.24 -22.74 4.18
N LEU A 77 -6.52 -22.05 5.29
CA LEU A 77 -7.17 -22.65 6.47
C LEU A 77 -8.55 -23.25 6.14
N ASN A 78 -9.30 -22.61 5.23
CA ASN A 78 -10.63 -23.00 4.80
C ASN A 78 -11.52 -23.36 6.00
N THR A 79 -11.94 -24.62 6.09
CA THR A 79 -12.80 -25.17 7.15
C THR A 79 -12.02 -26.04 8.14
N HIS A 80 -10.71 -25.83 8.29
CA HIS A 80 -9.90 -26.56 9.25
C HIS A 80 -10.53 -26.45 10.66
N PRO A 81 -10.81 -27.56 11.36
CA PRO A 81 -11.54 -27.53 12.63
C PRO A 81 -10.91 -26.60 13.66
N GLY A 82 -9.58 -26.66 13.82
CA GLY A 82 -8.88 -25.76 14.75
C GLY A 82 -9.03 -24.28 14.40
N PHE A 83 -9.13 -23.91 13.11
CA PHE A 83 -9.37 -22.52 12.74
C PHE A 83 -10.80 -22.07 13.07
N ILE A 84 -11.79 -22.95 12.85
CA ILE A 84 -13.17 -22.69 13.24
C ILE A 84 -13.31 -22.55 14.76
N ASP A 85 -12.64 -23.42 15.51
CA ASP A 85 -12.61 -23.38 16.97
C ASP A 85 -11.96 -22.08 17.47
N ASP A 86 -10.80 -21.70 16.90
CA ASP A 86 -10.13 -20.44 17.23
C ASP A 86 -11.01 -19.21 16.94
N LEU A 87 -11.75 -19.20 15.83
CA LEU A 87 -12.70 -18.12 15.53
C LEU A 87 -13.85 -18.05 16.56
N ALA A 88 -14.36 -19.20 17.01
CA ALA A 88 -15.39 -19.25 18.04
C ALA A 88 -14.86 -18.72 19.37
N ASP A 89 -13.66 -19.14 19.75
CA ASP A 89 -12.97 -18.69 20.96
C ASP A 89 -12.71 -17.19 20.93
N LEU A 90 -12.25 -16.64 19.80
CA LEU A 90 -12.06 -15.19 19.61
C LEU A 90 -13.35 -14.39 19.83
N VAL A 91 -14.50 -14.89 19.35
CA VAL A 91 -15.79 -14.24 19.55
C VAL A 91 -16.22 -14.32 21.02
N ILE A 92 -16.04 -15.46 21.67
CA ILE A 92 -16.36 -15.65 23.09
C ILE A 92 -15.48 -14.74 23.96
N GLU A 93 -14.18 -14.65 23.67
CA GLU A 93 -13.26 -13.74 24.35
C GLU A 93 -13.68 -12.29 24.17
N ALA A 94 -13.95 -11.86 22.93
CA ALA A 94 -14.41 -10.51 22.63
C ALA A 94 -15.73 -10.16 23.31
N PHE A 95 -16.65 -11.12 23.44
CA PHE A 95 -17.93 -10.94 24.13
C PHE A 95 -17.76 -10.73 25.64
N ASN A 96 -16.79 -11.41 26.25
CA ASN A 96 -16.48 -11.28 27.68
C ASN A 96 -15.58 -10.08 27.99
N ALA A 97 -14.92 -9.51 26.98
CA ALA A 97 -14.09 -8.33 27.12
C ALA A 97 -14.91 -7.03 27.27
N PRO A 98 -14.38 -6.00 27.94
CA PRO A 98 -15.03 -4.69 28.00
C PRO A 98 -15.20 -4.08 26.60
N HIS A 99 -16.34 -3.44 26.34
CA HIS A 99 -16.56 -2.73 25.08
C HIS A 99 -15.57 -1.56 24.93
N LEU A 100 -14.77 -1.58 23.86
CA LEU A 100 -13.82 -0.53 23.53
C LEU A 100 -14.43 0.45 22.54
N LYS A 101 -14.33 1.75 22.84
CA LYS A 101 -14.64 2.81 21.88
C LYS A 101 -13.49 2.94 20.89
N LEU A 102 -13.79 3.28 19.63
CA LEU A 102 -12.76 3.51 18.60
C LEU A 102 -11.67 4.48 19.06
N ALA A 103 -12.05 5.55 19.78
CA ALA A 103 -11.11 6.54 20.32
C ALA A 103 -10.11 5.97 21.36
N ALA A 104 -10.42 4.82 21.97
CA ALA A 104 -9.56 4.16 22.94
C ALA A 104 -8.57 3.18 22.30
N VAL A 105 -8.75 2.81 21.03
CA VAL A 105 -7.92 1.83 20.32
C VAL A 105 -7.16 2.43 19.14
N MET A 106 -7.72 3.47 18.52
CA MET A 106 -7.05 4.18 17.44
C MET A 106 -6.09 5.21 18.01
N HIS A 107 -4.80 4.92 17.92
CA HIS A 107 -3.72 5.86 18.19
C HIS A 107 -2.99 6.18 16.89
N PRO A 108 -3.61 6.93 15.95
CA PRO A 108 -2.90 7.31 14.74
C PRO A 108 -1.68 8.13 15.14
N GLU A 109 -0.50 7.67 14.73
CA GLU A 109 0.68 8.51 14.79
C GLU A 109 0.41 9.78 13.98
N LYS A 110 0.86 10.94 14.46
CA LYS A 110 0.54 12.25 13.84
C LYS A 110 1.02 12.40 12.39
N GLN A 111 1.74 11.41 11.84
CA GLN A 111 2.26 11.37 10.47
C GLN A 111 2.10 9.99 9.83
N VAL A 112 0.88 9.47 9.75
CA VAL A 112 0.62 8.34 8.84
C VAL A 112 0.55 8.87 7.41
N LYS A 113 1.58 8.60 6.61
CA LYS A 113 1.59 8.91 5.18
C LYS A 113 0.75 7.86 4.46
N MET A 114 -0.47 8.21 4.08
CA MET A 114 -1.33 7.34 3.27
C MET A 114 -0.76 7.22 1.86
N TYR A 115 -0.58 5.98 1.39
CA TYR A 115 -0.15 5.68 0.03
C TYR A 115 -1.33 5.20 -0.84
N PRO A 116 -1.28 5.46 -2.16
CA PRO A 116 -0.26 6.24 -2.84
C PRO A 116 -0.49 7.75 -2.62
N PRO A 117 0.58 8.55 -2.43
CA PRO A 117 0.41 9.99 -2.59
C PRO A 117 -0.04 10.21 -4.03
N GLU A 118 -1.25 10.72 -4.23
CA GLU A 118 -1.79 10.98 -5.56
C GLU A 118 -0.76 11.76 -6.38
N ARG A 119 -0.13 11.09 -7.35
CA ARG A 119 0.51 11.77 -8.47
C ARG A 119 -0.60 12.05 -9.46
N TRP A 120 -1.18 13.25 -9.41
CA TRP A 120 -1.90 13.80 -10.55
C TRP A 120 -0.94 13.80 -11.76
N GLU A 121 -1.43 13.35 -12.92
CA GLU A 121 -0.64 13.02 -14.12
C GLU A 121 0.30 14.14 -14.62
N TRP A 122 0.13 15.38 -14.16
CA TRP A 122 0.95 16.53 -14.54
C TRP A 122 2.02 16.95 -13.52
N GLY A 123 2.33 16.13 -12.51
CA GLY A 123 3.58 16.25 -11.75
C GLY A 123 3.67 17.41 -10.74
N MET A 124 2.55 18.06 -10.36
CA MET A 124 2.55 19.00 -9.24
C MET A 124 2.10 18.31 -7.95
N THR A 125 2.86 18.52 -6.87
CA THR A 125 2.52 18.02 -5.53
C THR A 125 1.51 18.95 -4.84
N ILE A 126 0.76 18.46 -3.84
CA ILE A 126 -0.14 19.31 -3.02
C ILE A 126 0.60 20.53 -2.43
N SER A 127 1.88 20.37 -2.07
CA SER A 127 2.72 21.48 -1.61
C SER A 127 2.92 22.58 -2.67
N ALA A 128 3.00 22.21 -3.95
CA ALA A 128 3.10 23.15 -5.06
C ALA A 128 1.77 23.89 -5.29
N GLU A 129 0.62 23.24 -5.12
CA GLU A 129 -0.69 23.91 -5.21
C GLU A 129 -0.91 24.92 -4.07
N VAL A 130 -0.52 24.59 -2.84
CA VAL A 130 -0.62 25.53 -1.71
C VAL A 130 0.29 26.74 -1.92
N TRP A 131 1.49 26.54 -2.46
CA TRP A 131 2.40 27.63 -2.80
C TRP A 131 1.90 28.50 -3.95
N ASN A 132 1.43 27.88 -5.03
CA ASN A 132 0.85 28.59 -6.16
C ASN A 132 -0.41 29.37 -5.75
N GLY A 133 -1.28 28.77 -4.93
CA GLY A 133 -2.45 29.43 -4.37
C GLY A 133 -2.10 30.61 -3.46
N ARG A 134 -1.07 30.46 -2.61
CA ARG A 134 -0.58 31.58 -1.76
C ARG A 134 0.02 32.70 -2.58
N LEU A 135 0.82 32.39 -3.60
CA LEU A 135 1.39 33.39 -4.51
C LEU A 135 0.29 34.10 -5.33
N ALA A 136 -0.71 33.36 -5.81
CA ALA A 136 -1.86 33.92 -6.50
C ALA A 136 -2.66 34.87 -5.58
N MET A 137 -2.89 34.49 -4.32
CA MET A 137 -3.55 35.35 -3.34
C MET A 137 -2.77 36.63 -3.04
N VAL A 138 -1.44 36.56 -2.96
CA VAL A 138 -0.58 37.75 -2.84
C VAL A 138 -0.71 38.65 -4.07
N GLY A 139 -0.72 38.07 -5.28
CA GLY A 139 -0.94 38.80 -6.52
C GLY A 139 -2.29 39.52 -6.55
N ILE A 140 -3.38 38.82 -6.18
CA ILE A 140 -4.73 39.41 -6.10
C ILE A 140 -4.78 40.54 -5.06
N LEU A 141 -4.18 40.35 -3.88
CA LEU A 141 -4.13 41.38 -2.85
C LEU A 141 -3.34 42.62 -3.31
N ALA A 142 -2.24 42.43 -4.03
CA ALA A 142 -1.46 43.54 -4.60
C ALA A 142 -2.29 44.35 -5.62
N VAL A 143 -3.03 43.66 -6.49
CA VAL A 143 -3.94 44.30 -7.46
C VAL A 143 -5.04 45.10 -6.74
N LEU A 144 -5.69 44.51 -5.73
CA LEU A 144 -6.73 45.19 -4.97
C LEU A 144 -6.19 46.42 -4.22
N LEU A 145 -4.97 46.33 -3.68
CA LEU A 145 -4.30 47.46 -3.04
C LEU A 145 -4.01 48.59 -4.02
N GLU A 146 -3.55 48.27 -5.23
CA GLU A 146 -3.31 49.26 -6.30
C GLU A 146 -4.61 49.97 -6.73
N ILE A 147 -5.71 49.23 -6.86
CA ILE A 147 -7.04 49.81 -7.15
C ILE A 147 -7.45 50.79 -6.05
N PHE A 148 -7.26 50.42 -4.78
CA PHE A 148 -7.66 51.27 -3.66
C PHE A 148 -6.78 52.51 -3.49
N MET A 149 -5.47 52.38 -3.74
CA MET A 149 -4.53 53.50 -3.64
C MET A 149 -4.52 54.41 -4.87
N GLY A 150 -5.11 53.98 -5.99
CA GLY A 150 -5.17 54.74 -7.24
C GLY A 150 -3.80 55.03 -7.86
N ARG A 151 -2.78 54.26 -7.48
CA ARG A 151 -1.38 54.43 -7.91
C ARG A 151 -0.66 53.09 -7.81
N GLY A 152 0.22 52.80 -8.76
CA GLY A 152 0.96 51.55 -8.79
C GLY A 152 1.48 51.22 -10.19
N PRO A 153 2.31 50.18 -10.33
CA PRO A 153 2.85 49.77 -11.62
C PRO A 153 1.78 49.45 -12.66
N LEU A 154 0.62 48.90 -12.28
CA LEU A 154 -0.47 48.62 -13.24
C LEU A 154 -1.17 49.91 -13.71
N HIS A 155 -1.33 50.89 -12.83
CA HIS A 155 -1.80 52.23 -13.23
C HIS A 155 -0.76 52.98 -14.07
N ALA A 156 0.54 52.80 -13.80
CA ALA A 156 1.63 53.47 -14.51
C ALA A 156 1.76 53.01 -15.98
N ILE A 157 1.34 51.77 -16.27
CA ILE A 157 1.29 51.22 -17.64
C ILE A 157 -0.12 51.30 -18.26
N GLY A 158 -1.09 51.90 -17.55
CA GLY A 158 -2.46 52.14 -18.03
C GLY A 158 -3.35 50.90 -18.11
N LEU A 159 -3.05 49.86 -17.31
CA LEU A 159 -3.80 48.59 -17.29
C LEU A 159 -4.98 48.60 -16.30
N LEU A 160 -4.92 49.45 -15.28
CA LEU A 160 -5.95 49.74 -14.26
C LEU A 160 -6.20 51.24 -14.25
#